data_AF-A0A921NIP4-F1
#
_entry.id   AF-A0A921NIP4-F1
#
_cell.length_a   1.000
_cell.length_b   1.000
_cell.length_c   1.000
_cell.angle_alpha   90.00
_cell.angle_beta   90.00
_cell.angle_gamma   90.00
#
_symmetry.space_group_name_H-M   'P 1'
#
loop_
_entity.id
_entity.type
_entity.pdbx_description
1 polymer ?
#
loop_
_entity_poly.entity_id
_entity_poly.type
_entity_poly.pdbx_seq_one_letter_code
_entity_poly.pdbx_strand_id
1 'polypeptide(L)'
;LQSQFIIDADRFAIGQAGSVPFAVQGGQTFIKAAFIQDGTITNAKIGNYIQSNNYDPGKTGWKLFFDGTFEMNGVVPGQGRATMTNRSLRFWDNGNIKRVQIGDLSE
;
A
#
# COMPACT_ATOMS: atom_id res chain seq x y z
N LEU A 1 7.29 -32.81 -23.68
CA LEU A 1 7.15 -33.36 -22.32
C LEU A 1 7.97 -32.48 -21.38
N GLN A 2 7.38 -31.94 -20.32
CA GLN A 2 8.08 -31.15 -19.32
C GLN A 2 8.08 -31.94 -18.01
N SER A 3 9.27 -32.22 -17.47
CA SER A 3 9.38 -32.84 -16.14
C SER A 3 8.90 -31.88 -15.06
N GLN A 4 8.15 -32.38 -14.08
CA GLN A 4 7.64 -31.62 -12.95
C GLN A 4 8.17 -32.19 -11.65
N PHE A 5 8.35 -31.32 -10.66
CA PHE A 5 8.56 -31.69 -9.27
C PHE A 5 7.38 -31.17 -8.46
N ILE A 6 6.61 -32.09 -7.87
CA ILE A 6 5.40 -31.80 -7.10
C ILE A 6 5.61 -32.25 -5.66
N ILE A 7 5.18 -31.42 -4.72
CA ILE A 7 5.10 -31.78 -3.30
C ILE A 7 3.63 -31.96 -2.96
N ASP A 8 3.24 -33.20 -2.67
CA ASP A 8 1.90 -33.55 -2.18
C ASP A 8 1.98 -33.77 -0.66
N ALA A 9 1.61 -32.75 0.10
CA ALA A 9 1.66 -32.75 1.56
C ALA A 9 0.62 -31.78 2.13
N ASP A 10 0.10 -32.10 3.33
CA ASP A 10 -0.81 -31.21 4.06
C ASP A 10 -0.16 -29.86 4.40
N ARG A 11 1.17 -29.85 4.56
CA ARG A 11 1.97 -28.66 4.88
C ARG A 11 3.37 -28.76 4.27
N PHE A 12 3.72 -27.74 3.49
CA PHE A 12 5.10 -27.46 3.10
C PHE A 12 5.57 -26.16 3.78
N ALA A 13 6.75 -26.16 4.40
CA ALA A 13 7.24 -25.01 5.15
C ALA A 13 8.77 -24.88 5.08
N ILE A 14 9.26 -23.65 4.96
CA ILE A 14 10.66 -23.30 5.14
C ILE A 14 10.77 -22.64 6.51
N GLY A 15 11.61 -23.20 7.39
CA GLY A 15 11.80 -22.69 8.74
C GLY A 15 13.25 -22.70 9.21
N GLN A 16 13.57 -21.81 10.15
CA GLN A 16 14.88 -21.70 10.78
C GLN A 16 14.70 -21.20 12.21
N ALA A 17 15.32 -21.90 13.18
CA ALA A 17 15.31 -21.53 14.59
C ALA A 17 13.91 -21.20 15.16
N GLY A 18 12.90 -21.99 14.79
CA GLY A 18 11.52 -21.82 15.24
C GLY A 18 10.69 -20.79 14.47
N SER A 19 11.28 -20.05 13.52
CA SER A 19 10.55 -19.17 12.60
C SER A 19 10.18 -19.91 11.33
N VAL A 20 8.98 -19.68 10.80
CA VAL A 20 8.50 -20.22 9.50
C VAL A 20 8.16 -19.05 8.57
N PRO A 21 9.13 -18.45 7.87
CA PRO A 21 8.88 -17.30 6.99
C PRO A 21 8.02 -17.63 5.76
N PHE A 22 7.98 -18.89 5.32
CA PHE A 22 7.18 -19.36 4.20
C PHE A 22 6.49 -20.68 4.55
N ALA A 23 5.18 -20.76 4.34
CA ALA A 23 4.43 -22.00 4.44
C ALA A 23 3.31 -22.06 3.41
N VAL A 24 3.06 -23.25 2.87
CA VAL A 24 1.86 -23.59 2.10
C VAL A 24 1.10 -24.62 2.92
N GLN A 25 -0.13 -24.26 3.32
CA GLN A 25 -1.01 -25.11 4.11
C GLN A 25 -2.46 -24.67 3.91
N GLY A 26 -3.41 -25.60 3.93
CA GLY A 26 -4.83 -25.28 3.77
C GLY A 26 -5.17 -24.51 2.48
N GLY A 27 -4.42 -24.75 1.39
CA GLY A 27 -4.60 -24.07 0.11
C GLY A 27 -4.13 -22.60 0.09
N GLN A 28 -3.42 -22.14 1.11
CA GLN A 28 -2.93 -20.76 1.21
C GLN A 28 -1.42 -20.71 1.38
N THR A 29 -0.82 -19.67 0.81
CA THR A 29 0.60 -19.34 1.01
C THR A 29 0.71 -18.24 2.07
N PHE A 30 1.51 -18.50 3.09
CA PHE A 30 1.83 -17.55 4.15
C PHE A 30 3.27 -17.08 3.97
N ILE A 31 3.46 -15.77 3.94
CA ILE A 31 4.76 -15.12 3.82
C ILE A 31 4.88 -14.09 4.94
N LYS A 32 5.85 -14.27 5.84
CA LYS A 32 6.04 -13.35 6.98
C LYS A 32 6.58 -11.99 6.55
N ALA A 33 7.49 -11.98 5.57
CA ALA A 33 8.05 -10.79 4.93
C ALA A 33 8.64 -11.21 3.57
N ALA A 34 8.62 -10.30 2.59
CA ALA A 34 9.21 -10.51 1.28
C ALA A 34 9.97 -9.27 0.83
N PHE A 35 11.16 -9.48 0.25
CA PHE A 35 11.85 -8.49 -0.56
C PHE A 35 11.73 -8.94 -2.02
N ILE A 36 11.05 -8.15 -2.85
CA ILE A 36 10.74 -8.49 -4.24
C ILE A 36 11.46 -7.47 -5.13
N GLN A 37 12.43 -7.93 -5.92
CA GLN A 37 13.19 -7.06 -6.83
C GLN A 37 12.32 -6.52 -7.96
N ASP A 38 11.51 -7.39 -8.56
CA ASP A 38 10.51 -7.03 -9.57
C ASP A 38 9.27 -7.93 -9.37
N GLY A 39 8.11 -7.31 -9.25
CA GLY A 39 6.87 -7.97 -8.87
C GLY A 39 5.69 -7.42 -9.66
N THR A 40 4.99 -8.29 -10.37
CA THR A 40 3.71 -7.97 -11.02
C THR A 40 2.59 -8.68 -10.27
N ILE A 41 1.53 -7.94 -9.93
CA ILE A 41 0.32 -8.47 -9.33
C ILE A 41 -0.83 -8.14 -10.25
N THR A 42 -1.47 -9.16 -10.85
CA THR A 42 -2.64 -8.95 -11.71
C THR A 42 -3.83 -8.43 -10.93
N ASN A 43 -4.04 -8.93 -9.72
CA ASN A 43 -5.06 -8.45 -8.78
C ASN A 43 -4.69 -8.82 -7.34
N ALA A 44 -5.01 -7.93 -6.38
CA ALA A 44 -4.86 -8.20 -4.95
C ALA A 44 -6.14 -7.82 -4.18
N LYS A 45 -6.57 -8.69 -3.28
CA LYS A 45 -7.48 -8.31 -2.19
C LYS A 45 -6.64 -7.95 -0.98
N ILE A 46 -6.79 -6.73 -0.48
CA ILE A 46 -6.03 -6.21 0.65
C ILE A 46 -6.98 -6.03 1.83
N GLY A 47 -6.57 -6.43 3.04
CA GLY A 47 -7.44 -6.39 4.21
C GLY A 47 -7.75 -4.96 4.67
N ASN A 48 -6.71 -4.16 4.91
CA ASN A 48 -6.85 -2.83 5.51
C ASN A 48 -6.45 -1.72 4.53
N TYR A 49 -5.17 -1.63 4.20
CA TYR A 49 -4.63 -0.55 3.39
C TYR A 49 -3.27 -0.89 2.79
N ILE A 50 -2.86 -0.07 1.81
CA ILE A 50 -1.46 0.12 1.42
C ILE A 50 -1.10 1.57 1.73
N GLN A 51 0.08 1.83 2.30
CA GLN A 51 0.51 3.18 2.65
C GLN A 51 2.02 3.38 2.45
N SER A 52 2.43 4.64 2.28
CA SER A 52 3.83 5.05 2.39
C SER A 52 4.35 4.97 3.81
N ASN A 53 5.67 4.79 3.96
CA ASN A 53 6.34 4.75 5.27
C ASN A 53 6.17 6.04 6.11
N ASN A 54 5.98 7.19 5.47
CA ASN A 54 5.87 8.51 6.12
C ASN A 54 4.44 9.06 6.17
N TYR A 55 3.42 8.19 6.08
CA TYR A 55 2.03 8.62 6.14
C TYR A 55 1.67 9.21 7.52
N ASP A 56 1.27 10.48 7.53
CA ASP A 56 0.66 11.19 8.66
C ASP A 56 -0.61 11.89 8.14
N PRO A 57 -1.81 11.53 8.62
CA PRO A 57 -3.08 12.05 8.11
C PRO A 57 -3.11 13.58 7.96
N GLY A 58 -3.53 14.04 6.79
CA GLY A 58 -3.63 15.45 6.40
C GLY A 58 -2.31 16.19 6.26
N LYS A 59 -1.16 15.53 6.40
CA LYS A 59 0.16 16.17 6.45
C LYS A 59 1.13 15.60 5.42
N THR A 60 1.44 14.31 5.45
CA THR A 60 2.47 13.72 4.57
C THR A 60 2.12 12.30 4.15
N GLY A 61 2.70 11.88 3.02
CA GLY A 61 2.59 10.52 2.53
C GLY A 61 1.24 10.22 1.88
N TRP A 62 0.99 8.94 1.60
CA TRP A 62 -0.23 8.47 0.96
C TRP A 62 -0.74 7.18 1.61
N LYS A 63 -2.05 6.97 1.51
CA LYS A 63 -2.72 5.77 1.99
C LYS A 63 -3.93 5.46 1.09
N LEU A 64 -3.98 4.21 0.61
CA LEU A 64 -5.14 3.64 -0.06
C LEU A 64 -5.80 2.65 0.91
N PHE A 65 -6.99 3.01 1.38
CA PHE A 65 -7.83 2.15 2.20
C PHE A 65 -8.66 1.22 1.30
N PHE A 66 -8.88 -0.01 1.75
CA PHE A 66 -9.73 -0.96 1.02
C PHE A 66 -11.24 -0.74 1.26
N ASP A 67 -11.60 0.33 1.98
CA ASP A 67 -12.97 0.86 2.10
C ASP A 67 -13.36 1.83 0.98
N GLY A 68 -12.44 2.09 0.03
CA GLY A 68 -12.63 3.02 -1.09
C GLY A 68 -12.05 4.42 -0.85
N THR A 69 -11.54 4.70 0.35
CA THR A 69 -10.88 5.97 0.65
C THR A 69 -9.45 5.99 0.11
N PHE A 70 -9.07 7.09 -0.52
CA PHE A 70 -7.69 7.39 -0.88
C PHE A 70 -7.30 8.74 -0.31
N GLU A 71 -6.10 8.81 0.24
CA GLU A 71 -5.50 10.04 0.72
C GLU A 71 -4.06 10.15 0.21
N MET A 72 -3.71 11.30 -0.33
CA MET A 72 -2.35 11.65 -0.70
C MET A 72 -2.05 13.07 -0.26
N ASN A 73 -0.96 13.24 0.48
CA ASN A 73 -0.47 14.51 1.00
C ASN A 73 0.97 14.73 0.52
N GLY A 74 1.11 15.55 -0.51
CA GLY A 74 2.40 16.01 -1.01
C GLY A 74 2.80 17.30 -0.30
N VAL A 75 3.92 17.26 0.42
CA VAL A 75 4.53 18.45 1.03
C VAL A 75 5.98 18.52 0.62
N VAL A 76 6.38 19.66 0.06
CA VAL A 76 7.79 20.01 -0.11
C VAL A 76 8.10 21.12 0.91
N PRO A 77 9.05 20.90 1.83
CA PRO A 77 9.39 21.91 2.84
C PRO A 77 9.75 23.27 2.22
N GLY A 78 9.12 24.35 2.72
CA GLY A 78 9.34 25.71 2.21
C GLY A 78 8.74 25.96 0.82
N GLN A 79 7.82 25.12 0.37
CA GLN A 79 7.08 25.24 -0.88
C GLN A 79 5.58 25.04 -0.63
N GLY A 80 4.82 24.92 -1.72
CA GLY A 80 3.41 24.55 -1.67
C GLY A 80 3.17 23.09 -1.23
N ARG A 81 1.88 22.79 -1.05
CA ARG A 81 1.41 21.42 -0.76
C ARG A 81 0.24 21.05 -1.65
N ALA A 82 0.04 19.75 -1.83
CA ALA A 82 -1.09 19.18 -2.55
C ALA A 82 -1.74 18.08 -1.72
N THR A 83 -3.06 18.07 -1.67
CA THR A 83 -3.84 17.01 -1.03
C THR A 83 -4.88 16.48 -1.98
N MET A 84 -4.99 15.15 -2.05
CA MET A 84 -6.07 14.45 -2.74
C MET A 84 -6.79 13.57 -1.73
N THR A 85 -8.12 13.68 -1.69
CA THR A 85 -9.01 12.81 -0.92
C THR A 85 -10.00 12.14 -1.87
N ASN A 86 -10.90 11.32 -1.33
CA ASN A 86 -12.08 10.84 -2.06
C ASN A 86 -13.08 11.95 -2.44
N ARG A 87 -12.93 13.17 -1.89
CA ARG A 87 -13.87 14.28 -2.06
C ARG A 87 -13.30 15.45 -2.86
N SER A 88 -12.00 15.71 -2.76
CA SER A 88 -11.39 16.86 -3.42
C SER A 88 -9.92 16.67 -3.80
N LEU A 89 -9.49 17.49 -4.75
CA LEU A 89 -8.09 17.75 -5.06
C LEU A 89 -7.81 19.23 -4.75
N ARG A 90 -6.81 19.49 -3.90
CA ARG A 90 -6.50 20.81 -3.37
C ARG A 90 -5.01 21.11 -3.48
N PHE A 91 -4.69 22.36 -3.84
CA PHE A 91 -3.31 22.84 -3.96
C PHE A 91 -3.14 24.17 -3.24
N TRP A 92 -2.04 24.29 -2.48
CA TRP A 92 -1.64 25.49 -1.76
C TRP A 92 -0.26 25.94 -2.22
N ASP A 93 -0.02 27.25 -2.19
CA ASP A 93 1.32 27.80 -2.34
C ASP A 93 2.13 27.76 -1.03
N ASN A 94 3.37 28.25 -1.07
CA ASN A 94 4.26 28.34 0.09
C ASN A 94 3.74 29.27 1.21
N GLY A 95 2.81 30.18 0.88
CA GLY A 95 2.14 31.04 1.86
C GLY A 95 0.94 30.38 2.55
N ASN A 96 0.73 29.07 2.34
CA ASN A 96 -0.46 28.34 2.76
C ASN A 96 -1.77 28.90 2.17
N ILE A 97 -1.70 29.59 1.03
CA ILE A 97 -2.88 30.10 0.33
C ILE A 97 -3.36 29.03 -0.64
N LYS A 98 -4.63 28.61 -0.48
CA LYS A 98 -5.28 27.66 -1.39
C LYS A 98 -5.44 28.31 -2.76
N ARG A 99 -4.78 27.76 -3.77
CA ARG A 99 -4.79 28.29 -5.15
C ARG A 99 -5.78 27.57 -6.04
N VAL A 100 -5.99 26.28 -5.80
CA VAL A 100 -6.88 25.44 -6.59
C VAL A 100 -7.60 24.47 -5.66
N GLN A 101 -8.90 24.30 -5.90
CA GLN A 101 -9.72 23.24 -5.32
C GLN A 101 -10.68 22.74 -6.38
N ILE A 102 -10.72 21.42 -6.54
CA ILE A 102 -11.61 20.71 -7.45
C ILE A 102 -12.35 19.67 -6.63
N GLY A 103 -13.66 19.55 -6.83
CA GLY A 103 -14.53 18.66 -6.05
C GLY A 103 -15.23 19.42 -4.93
N ASP A 104 -15.29 18.80 -3.75
CA ASP A 104 -16.02 19.35 -2.61
C ASP A 104 -15.40 20.66 -2.09
N LEU A 105 -16.16 21.75 -2.11
CA LEU A 105 -15.73 23.09 -1.67
C LEU A 105 -15.86 23.33 -0.16
N SER A 106 -16.47 22.38 0.57
CA SER A 106 -16.60 22.45 2.03
C SER A 106 -15.36 21.94 2.78
N GLU A 107 -14.42 21.31 2.07
CA GLU A 107 -13.11 20.87 2.58
C GLU A 107 -12.01 21.95 2.55
#